data_AF-A0A6C0HB54-F1
#
_entry.id   AF-A0A6C0HB54-F1
#
_cell.length_a   1.000
_cell.length_b   1.000
_cell.length_c   1.000
_cell.angle_alpha   90.00
_cell.angle_beta   90.00
_cell.angle_gamma   90.00
#
_symmetry.space_group_name_H-M   'P 1'
#
loop_
_entity.id
_entity.type
_entity.pdbx_description
1 polymer ?
#
loop_
_entity_poly.entity_id
_entity_poly.type
_entity_poly.pdbx_seq_one_letter_code
_entity_poly.pdbx_strand_id
1 'polypeptide(L)'
;MSSFEDRRASYISLNKNHKDTISLMLKAYMNEELPNDKLQQLYDEYSINKNNHKDTDFNLISLIRLLYLSRTNHMQHEDIYLKYKDLLKNEKFWLSKNEQYQCYWSENHMICYLSSWHLWNQFNNITDDRCDLLLKTYLTIKTKYYFYEFFSQVYNMYTLSALLNIYDFTSNETIKELAKNCILILLQQFSEVISQNGTMFCSAGRTYNRYKVTSDGNNCNKLMHLLTGLSNENTISTIGTFFATTTFNPMMNYITPYHKNYEKTYIISHGDNEFKKIYNNLSFVDRTLFQWSAGNYFNPENVDDTVKLINDYNLWGHAHFKLEPYKTILSIIPKDVIVSSCNTFKALTDGSKLCDINYHIYNHNFITLTSVENYNRGKMGAQQFPWVANIGGVSVFTQSGKISTLGDLHEVIGNSNLPCIKQVKNVLMAMYNPYDILKNTTSQTNLDMTVYLNWQGFDNEIRAVNKSWYFGEKVNDGFSSYIAVYASNGVKEDASGNIYNSKDMQGWLAITGDENDYKNLTAFKNEVISNTNISFKEMKPKNLLNVIICSDAYYYGKVKFGDISFDMKW
;
A
#
# COMPACT_ATOMS: atom_id res chain seq x y z
N MET A 1 3.89 -9.17 28.13
CA MET A 1 2.78 -8.48 27.43
C MET A 1 1.47 -9.13 27.83
N SER A 2 0.38 -8.37 27.90
CA SER A 2 -0.97 -8.91 28.15
C SER A 2 -1.38 -9.94 27.08
N SER A 3 -2.45 -10.71 27.29
CA SER A 3 -2.95 -11.59 26.23
C SER A 3 -3.70 -10.79 25.15
N PHE A 4 -3.95 -11.40 23.98
CA PHE A 4 -4.83 -10.79 22.96
C PHE A 4 -6.20 -10.47 23.55
N GLU A 5 -6.75 -11.38 24.34
CA GLU A 5 -8.06 -11.24 24.98
C GLU A 5 -8.11 -10.08 25.97
N ASP A 6 -7.06 -9.91 26.77
CA ASP A 6 -6.96 -8.76 27.70
C ASP A 6 -6.92 -7.43 26.94
N ARG A 7 -6.15 -7.37 25.84
CA ARG A 7 -6.07 -6.17 24.98
C ARG A 7 -7.41 -5.90 24.30
N ARG A 8 -8.07 -6.93 23.80
CA ARG A 8 -9.40 -6.84 23.20
C ARG A 8 -10.42 -6.29 24.19
N ALA A 9 -10.48 -6.85 25.40
CA ALA A 9 -11.36 -6.37 26.46
C ALA A 9 -11.08 -4.91 26.85
N SER A 10 -9.80 -4.56 27.00
CA SER A 10 -9.37 -3.18 27.29
C SER A 10 -9.78 -2.20 26.18
N TYR A 11 -9.54 -2.55 24.92
CA TYR A 11 -9.92 -1.73 23.77
C TYR A 11 -11.44 -1.51 23.69
N ILE A 12 -12.24 -2.56 23.88
CA ILE A 12 -13.71 -2.45 23.91
C ILE A 12 -14.15 -1.51 25.04
N SER A 13 -13.64 -1.73 26.26
CA SER A 13 -14.01 -0.91 27.42
C SER A 13 -13.66 0.56 27.22
N LEU A 14 -12.50 0.85 26.63
CA LEU A 14 -12.04 2.21 26.37
C LEU A 14 -12.90 2.91 25.29
N ASN A 15 -13.29 2.18 24.23
CA ASN A 15 -13.79 2.80 23.00
C ASN A 15 -15.31 2.65 22.78
N LYS A 16 -16.02 1.79 23.51
CA LYS A 16 -17.47 1.53 23.26
C LYS A 16 -18.38 2.75 23.35
N ASN A 17 -17.98 3.77 24.11
CA ASN A 17 -18.74 5.02 24.28
C ASN A 17 -18.18 6.18 23.44
N HIS A 18 -17.22 5.93 22.55
CA HIS A 18 -16.62 6.96 21.71
C HIS A 18 -17.67 7.64 20.81
N LYS A 19 -17.45 8.91 20.44
CA LYS A 19 -18.39 9.70 19.63
C LYS A 19 -18.56 9.23 18.18
N ASP A 20 -17.61 8.44 17.69
CA ASP A 20 -17.58 7.94 16.32
C ASP A 20 -18.64 6.84 16.11
N THR A 21 -19.30 6.83 14.95
CA THR A 21 -20.36 5.86 14.59
C THR A 21 -19.84 4.43 14.58
N ILE A 22 -18.54 4.21 14.32
CA ILE A 22 -17.95 2.87 14.38
C ILE A 22 -18.02 2.25 15.79
N SER A 23 -18.18 3.03 16.86
CA SER A 23 -18.37 2.51 18.22
C SER A 23 -19.65 1.68 18.39
N LEU A 24 -20.65 1.86 17.51
CA LEU A 24 -21.88 1.07 17.50
C LEU A 24 -21.61 -0.42 17.35
N MET A 25 -20.57 -0.81 16.60
CA MET A 25 -20.19 -2.22 16.46
C MET A 25 -19.70 -2.82 17.78
N LEU A 26 -18.98 -2.04 18.60
CA LEU A 26 -18.54 -2.49 19.93
C LEU A 26 -19.75 -2.69 20.86
N LYS A 27 -20.72 -1.77 20.83
CA LYS A 27 -21.96 -1.90 21.61
C LYS A 27 -22.81 -3.08 21.18
N ALA A 28 -22.98 -3.26 19.87
CA ALA A 28 -23.73 -4.39 19.31
C ALA A 28 -23.09 -5.73 19.71
N TYR A 29 -21.76 -5.83 19.62
CA TYR A 29 -21.01 -7.01 20.07
C TYR A 29 -21.21 -7.30 21.56
N MET A 30 -21.31 -6.26 22.39
CA MET A 30 -21.57 -6.38 23.83
C MET A 30 -23.05 -6.61 24.18
N ASN A 31 -23.94 -6.74 23.17
CA ASN A 31 -25.40 -6.78 23.32
C ASN A 31 -25.96 -5.61 24.15
N GLU A 32 -25.37 -4.42 24.01
CA GLU A 32 -25.86 -3.18 24.61
C GLU A 32 -26.84 -2.48 23.66
N GLU A 33 -27.80 -1.73 24.20
CA GLU A 33 -28.69 -0.87 23.41
C GLU A 33 -27.89 0.13 22.56
N LEU A 34 -28.27 0.26 21.29
CA LEU A 34 -27.63 1.15 20.32
C LEU A 34 -28.30 2.53 20.35
N PRO A 35 -27.54 3.62 20.56
CA PRO A 35 -28.11 4.97 20.58
C PRO A 35 -28.74 5.35 19.23
N ASN A 36 -30.01 5.73 19.25
CA ASN A 36 -30.78 6.08 18.04
C ASN A 36 -30.20 7.28 17.28
N ASP A 37 -29.65 8.27 18.00
CA ASP A 37 -28.98 9.44 17.42
C ASP A 37 -27.74 9.04 16.62
N LYS A 38 -26.92 8.13 17.15
CA LYS A 38 -25.75 7.59 16.45
C LYS A 38 -26.12 6.68 15.28
N LEU A 39 -27.18 5.88 15.40
CA LEU A 39 -27.70 5.10 14.28
C LEU A 39 -28.13 6.02 13.14
N GLN A 40 -28.87 7.09 13.45
CA GLN A 40 -29.26 8.08 12.46
C GLN A 40 -28.04 8.76 11.82
N GLN A 41 -27.03 9.14 12.62
CA GLN A 41 -25.77 9.70 12.12
C GLN A 41 -25.09 8.75 11.12
N LEU A 42 -25.01 7.46 11.41
CA LEU A 42 -24.41 6.45 10.52
C LEU A 42 -25.16 6.39 9.16
N TYR A 43 -26.49 6.48 9.19
CA TYR A 43 -27.31 6.46 7.99
C TYR A 43 -27.15 7.74 7.15
N ASP A 44 -27.07 8.88 7.83
CA ASP A 44 -26.85 10.18 7.21
C ASP A 44 -25.46 10.24 6.56
N GLU A 45 -24.42 9.73 7.23
CA GLU A 45 -23.05 9.66 6.70
C GLU A 45 -22.99 8.87 5.39
N TYR A 46 -23.61 7.69 5.33
CA TYR A 46 -23.69 6.89 4.10
C TYR A 46 -24.45 7.64 2.99
N SER A 47 -25.61 8.22 3.32
CA SER A 47 -26.46 8.94 2.36
C SER A 47 -25.75 10.19 1.80
N ILE A 48 -25.07 10.95 2.65
CA ILE A 48 -24.29 12.13 2.28
C ILE A 48 -23.14 11.73 1.36
N ASN A 49 -22.39 10.67 1.69
CA ASN A 49 -21.30 10.22 0.83
C ASN A 49 -21.79 9.78 -0.54
N LYS A 50 -22.90 9.02 -0.59
CA LYS A 50 -23.53 8.60 -1.84
C LYS A 50 -23.99 9.79 -2.69
N ASN A 51 -24.68 10.75 -2.09
CA ASN A 51 -25.17 11.97 -2.76
C ASN A 51 -24.03 12.88 -3.23
N ASN A 52 -22.91 12.89 -2.51
CA ASN A 52 -21.70 13.62 -2.88
C ASN A 52 -20.81 12.83 -3.85
N HIS A 53 -21.29 11.71 -4.40
CA HIS A 53 -20.55 10.88 -5.35
C HIS A 53 -19.18 10.40 -4.83
N LYS A 54 -19.07 10.17 -3.53
CA LYS A 54 -17.89 9.54 -2.91
C LYS A 54 -18.08 8.02 -2.89
N ASP A 55 -16.98 7.28 -2.91
CA ASP A 55 -17.03 5.82 -2.73
C ASP A 55 -17.65 5.47 -1.37
N THR A 56 -18.63 4.56 -1.37
CA THR A 56 -19.44 4.21 -0.18
C THR A 56 -19.13 2.84 0.40
N ASP A 57 -18.28 2.05 -0.25
CA ASP A 57 -17.98 0.66 0.10
C ASP A 57 -17.35 0.50 1.49
N PHE A 58 -16.53 1.46 1.93
CA PHE A 58 -15.97 1.45 3.30
C PHE A 58 -17.04 1.69 4.37
N ASN A 59 -18.07 2.48 4.08
CA ASN A 59 -19.24 2.59 4.95
C ASN A 59 -20.06 1.30 4.89
N LEU A 60 -20.24 0.73 3.70
CA LEU A 60 -21.03 -0.46 3.46
C LEU A 60 -20.55 -1.67 4.28
N ILE A 61 -19.24 -1.92 4.36
CA ILE A 61 -18.72 -3.01 5.21
C ILE A 61 -19.03 -2.82 6.70
N SER A 62 -19.11 -1.57 7.17
CA SER A 62 -19.45 -1.24 8.55
C SER A 62 -20.95 -1.43 8.81
N LEU A 63 -21.81 -1.05 7.85
CA LEU A 63 -23.25 -1.31 7.90
C LEU A 63 -23.52 -2.83 7.97
N ILE A 64 -22.90 -3.61 7.07
CA ILE A 64 -23.06 -5.07 7.05
C ILE A 64 -22.61 -5.70 8.38
N ARG A 65 -21.46 -5.27 8.92
CA ARG A 65 -21.01 -5.77 10.23
C ARG A 65 -22.01 -5.47 11.34
N LEU A 66 -22.51 -4.24 11.40
CA LEU A 66 -23.49 -3.83 12.40
C LEU A 66 -24.81 -4.62 12.27
N LEU A 67 -25.28 -4.90 11.05
CA LEU A 67 -26.47 -5.72 10.79
C LEU A 67 -26.32 -7.13 11.39
N TYR A 68 -25.18 -7.77 11.18
CA TYR A 68 -24.94 -9.12 11.67
C TYR A 68 -24.71 -9.15 13.19
N LEU A 69 -23.98 -8.18 13.74
CA LEU A 69 -23.81 -8.06 15.19
C LEU A 69 -25.12 -7.69 15.90
N SER A 70 -26.00 -6.91 15.27
CA SER A 70 -27.29 -6.55 15.90
C SER A 70 -28.26 -7.72 15.96
N ARG A 71 -28.06 -8.78 15.16
CA ARG A 71 -28.88 -10.00 15.22
C ARG A 71 -28.79 -10.71 16.58
N THR A 72 -27.65 -10.60 17.28
CA THR A 72 -27.52 -11.09 18.66
C THR A 72 -28.12 -10.11 19.68
N ASN A 73 -28.24 -8.85 19.30
CA ASN A 73 -28.80 -7.76 20.09
C ASN A 73 -30.31 -7.59 19.81
N HIS A 74 -31.10 -8.62 20.15
CA HIS A 74 -32.52 -8.82 19.81
C HIS A 74 -33.45 -7.59 19.92
N MET A 75 -33.07 -6.54 20.64
CA MET A 75 -33.88 -5.34 20.90
C MET A 75 -34.07 -4.42 19.68
N GLN A 76 -33.12 -4.37 18.73
CA GLN A 76 -33.13 -3.35 17.65
C GLN A 76 -32.86 -3.91 16.24
N HIS A 77 -32.68 -5.22 16.12
CA HIS A 77 -32.32 -5.88 14.86
C HIS A 77 -33.32 -5.60 13.73
N GLU A 78 -34.63 -5.73 14.00
CA GLU A 78 -35.67 -5.55 12.99
C GLU A 78 -35.69 -4.11 12.46
N ASP A 79 -35.55 -3.11 13.34
CA ASP A 79 -35.51 -1.71 12.97
C ASP A 79 -34.30 -1.38 12.08
N ILE A 80 -33.11 -1.90 12.43
CA ILE A 80 -31.89 -1.74 11.63
C ILE A 80 -32.06 -2.39 10.26
N TYR A 81 -32.60 -3.62 10.22
CA TYR A 81 -32.84 -4.31 8.96
C TYR A 81 -33.81 -3.54 8.06
N LEU A 82 -34.93 -3.05 8.59
CA LEU A 82 -35.91 -2.27 7.82
C LEU A 82 -35.29 -1.00 7.25
N LYS A 83 -34.45 -0.30 8.03
CA LYS A 83 -33.72 0.88 7.55
C LYS A 83 -32.72 0.53 6.45
N TYR A 84 -31.96 -0.56 6.58
CA TYR A 84 -31.01 -0.97 5.56
C TYR A 84 -31.67 -1.47 4.29
N LYS A 85 -32.81 -2.16 4.39
CA LYS A 85 -33.59 -2.58 3.24
C LYS A 85 -34.03 -1.39 2.39
N ASP A 86 -34.37 -0.27 3.02
CA ASP A 86 -34.70 0.97 2.31
C ASP A 86 -33.43 1.64 1.73
N LEU A 87 -32.40 1.82 2.57
CA LEU A 87 -31.13 2.48 2.22
C LEU A 87 -30.40 1.80 1.04
N LEU A 88 -30.39 0.47 1.02
CA LEU A 88 -29.67 -0.35 0.06
C LEU A 88 -30.54 -0.86 -1.10
N LYS A 89 -31.83 -0.46 -1.17
CA LYS A 89 -32.79 -0.98 -2.15
C LYS A 89 -32.31 -0.92 -3.61
N ASN A 90 -31.61 0.16 -3.95
CA ASN A 90 -31.08 0.41 -5.29
C ASN A 90 -29.54 0.37 -5.31
N GLU A 91 -28.93 -0.24 -4.31
CA GLU A 91 -27.48 -0.32 -4.24
C GLU A 91 -26.95 -1.26 -5.32
N LYS A 92 -25.93 -0.78 -6.03
CA LYS A 92 -25.17 -1.60 -6.97
C LYS A 92 -23.92 -2.07 -6.26
N PHE A 93 -23.70 -3.37 -6.27
CA PHE A 93 -22.51 -3.99 -5.69
C PHE A 93 -21.43 -4.30 -6.73
N TRP A 94 -21.70 -4.01 -8.00
CA TRP A 94 -20.77 -4.26 -9.09
C TRP A 94 -20.99 -3.27 -10.24
N LEU A 95 -20.00 -3.21 -11.13
CA LEU A 95 -20.01 -2.26 -12.24
C LEU A 95 -21.27 -2.45 -13.12
N SER A 96 -21.90 -1.33 -13.44
CA SER A 96 -23.02 -1.24 -14.37
C SER A 96 -22.74 -0.19 -15.45
N LYS A 97 -23.46 -0.26 -16.56
CA LYS A 97 -23.34 0.74 -17.63
C LYS A 97 -23.66 2.14 -17.11
N ASN A 98 -22.90 3.13 -17.58
CA ASN A 98 -23.01 4.53 -17.21
C ASN A 98 -22.74 4.84 -15.73
N GLU A 99 -22.11 3.94 -14.97
CA GLU A 99 -21.51 4.31 -13.69
C GLU A 99 -20.46 5.42 -13.93
N GLN A 100 -20.45 6.47 -13.12
CA GLN A 100 -19.51 7.59 -13.27
C GLN A 100 -18.72 7.91 -12.00
N TYR A 101 -19.03 7.27 -10.88
CA TYR A 101 -18.56 7.71 -9.57
C TYR A 101 -17.90 6.59 -8.76
N GLN A 102 -18.58 5.46 -8.57
CA GLN A 102 -18.12 4.41 -7.66
C GLN A 102 -17.01 3.55 -8.27
N CYS A 103 -15.91 3.35 -7.53
CA CYS A 103 -14.84 2.44 -7.94
C CYS A 103 -15.12 0.99 -7.53
N TYR A 104 -15.36 0.11 -8.49
CA TYR A 104 -15.57 -1.33 -8.22
C TYR A 104 -14.31 -2.18 -8.41
N TRP A 105 -13.19 -1.58 -8.83
CA TRP A 105 -12.09 -2.34 -9.41
C TRP A 105 -10.80 -2.32 -8.64
N SER A 106 -10.45 -1.32 -7.82
CA SER A 106 -9.22 -1.44 -7.03
C SER A 106 -9.35 -2.60 -6.04
N GLU A 107 -8.23 -3.24 -5.70
CA GLU A 107 -8.21 -4.49 -4.92
C GLU A 107 -9.01 -4.41 -3.61
N ASN A 108 -8.90 -3.29 -2.90
CA ASN A 108 -9.61 -3.04 -1.64
C ASN A 108 -11.11 -2.78 -1.85
N HIS A 109 -11.48 -1.94 -2.83
CA HIS A 109 -12.89 -1.66 -3.13
C HIS A 109 -13.62 -2.91 -3.60
N MET A 110 -12.95 -3.71 -4.44
CA MET A 110 -13.48 -4.97 -4.95
C MET A 110 -13.90 -5.91 -3.82
N ILE A 111 -13.06 -6.13 -2.81
CA ILE A 111 -13.42 -7.00 -1.69
C ILE A 111 -14.47 -6.39 -0.77
N CYS A 112 -14.46 -5.07 -0.55
CA CYS A 112 -15.49 -4.39 0.24
C CYS A 112 -16.88 -4.57 -0.40
N TYR A 113 -16.98 -4.42 -1.72
CA TYR A 113 -18.22 -4.66 -2.46
C TYR A 113 -18.59 -6.15 -2.47
N LEU A 114 -17.67 -7.05 -2.83
CA LEU A 114 -17.95 -8.49 -2.90
C LEU A 114 -18.35 -9.07 -1.53
N SER A 115 -17.67 -8.66 -0.45
CA SER A 115 -18.04 -9.09 0.92
C SER A 115 -19.44 -8.62 1.28
N SER A 116 -19.75 -7.37 0.95
CA SER A 116 -21.04 -6.77 1.30
C SER A 116 -22.17 -7.34 0.47
N TRP A 117 -21.94 -7.59 -0.82
CA TRP A 117 -22.89 -8.23 -1.72
C TRP A 117 -23.25 -9.63 -1.26
N HIS A 118 -22.23 -10.46 -0.99
CA HIS A 118 -22.42 -11.84 -0.56
C HIS A 118 -23.21 -11.91 0.75
N LEU A 119 -22.80 -11.12 1.75
CA LEU A 119 -23.45 -11.12 3.06
C LEU A 119 -24.84 -10.48 3.03
N TRP A 120 -25.07 -9.43 2.24
CA TRP A 120 -26.40 -8.86 2.06
C TRP A 120 -27.36 -9.84 1.40
N ASN A 121 -26.92 -10.53 0.35
CA ASN A 121 -27.70 -11.58 -0.30
C ASN A 121 -28.01 -12.72 0.67
N GLN A 122 -26.99 -13.22 1.38
CA GLN A 122 -27.15 -14.27 2.38
C GLN A 122 -28.16 -13.88 3.47
N PHE A 123 -28.08 -12.65 3.98
CA PHE A 123 -29.00 -12.14 5.00
C PHE A 123 -30.45 -12.16 4.51
N ASN A 124 -30.67 -11.86 3.22
CA ASN A 124 -32.00 -11.87 2.60
C ASN A 124 -32.39 -13.23 2.00
N ASN A 125 -31.62 -14.29 2.25
CA ASN A 125 -31.80 -15.64 1.68
C ASN A 125 -31.82 -15.64 0.13
N ILE A 126 -31.02 -14.78 -0.49
CA ILE A 126 -30.83 -14.70 -1.95
C ILE A 126 -29.57 -15.48 -2.33
N THR A 127 -29.67 -16.33 -3.34
CA THR A 127 -28.52 -17.01 -3.95
C THR A 127 -28.11 -16.27 -5.22
N ASP A 128 -26.80 -16.02 -5.37
CA ASP A 128 -26.22 -15.34 -6.53
C ASP A 128 -24.90 -15.99 -6.92
N ASP A 129 -24.96 -16.90 -7.90
CA ASP A 129 -23.80 -17.68 -8.35
C ASP A 129 -22.68 -16.81 -8.92
N ARG A 130 -23.01 -15.63 -9.48
CA ARG A 130 -22.00 -14.71 -10.00
C ARG A 130 -21.23 -14.06 -8.85
N CYS A 131 -21.92 -13.57 -7.83
CA CYS A 131 -21.28 -13.04 -6.62
C CYS A 131 -20.33 -14.07 -6.00
N ASP A 132 -20.81 -15.30 -5.82
CA ASP A 132 -20.03 -16.40 -5.25
C ASP A 132 -18.81 -16.76 -6.09
N LEU A 133 -18.94 -16.79 -7.43
CA LEU A 133 -17.83 -17.03 -8.34
C LEU A 133 -16.76 -15.93 -8.23
N LEU A 134 -17.17 -14.65 -8.23
CA LEU A 134 -16.25 -13.52 -8.15
C LEU A 134 -15.52 -13.49 -6.80
N LEU A 135 -16.25 -13.69 -5.70
CA LEU A 135 -15.65 -13.70 -4.36
C LEU A 135 -14.68 -14.87 -4.17
N LYS A 136 -15.06 -16.08 -4.56
CA LYS A 136 -14.15 -17.25 -4.52
C LYS A 136 -12.92 -17.03 -5.38
N THR A 137 -13.09 -16.43 -6.57
CA THR A 137 -11.97 -16.10 -7.46
C THR A 137 -11.04 -15.09 -6.79
N TYR A 138 -11.56 -13.99 -6.25
CA TYR A 138 -10.76 -13.02 -5.51
C TYR A 138 -9.93 -13.69 -4.41
N LEU A 139 -10.58 -14.42 -3.50
CA LEU A 139 -9.89 -15.02 -2.35
C LEU A 139 -8.85 -16.05 -2.78
N THR A 140 -9.17 -16.89 -3.77
CA THR A 140 -8.24 -17.91 -4.31
C THR A 140 -6.99 -17.27 -4.93
N ILE A 141 -7.15 -16.13 -5.60
CA ILE A 141 -6.03 -15.42 -6.17
C ILE A 141 -5.15 -14.81 -5.08
N LYS A 142 -5.72 -14.25 -4.01
CA LYS A 142 -4.93 -13.68 -2.91
C LYS A 142 -4.20 -14.74 -2.08
N THR A 143 -4.74 -15.95 -1.97
CA THR A 143 -4.02 -17.06 -1.34
C THR A 143 -2.85 -17.57 -2.19
N LYS A 144 -2.93 -17.43 -3.52
CA LYS A 144 -1.90 -17.91 -4.44
C LYS A 144 -0.82 -16.88 -4.76
N TYR A 145 -1.20 -15.62 -4.92
CA TYR A 145 -0.34 -14.55 -5.43
C TYR A 145 -0.20 -13.37 -4.46
N TYR A 146 -0.71 -13.50 -3.23
CA TYR A 146 -0.75 -12.42 -2.24
C TYR A 146 -1.56 -11.20 -2.70
N PHE A 147 -1.55 -10.14 -1.89
CA PHE A 147 -2.26 -8.89 -2.15
C PHE A 147 -1.42 -7.95 -3.04
N TYR A 148 -2.05 -7.41 -4.08
CA TYR A 148 -1.43 -6.51 -5.06
C TYR A 148 -1.10 -5.16 -4.44
N GLU A 149 -1.93 -4.67 -3.50
CA GLU A 149 -1.66 -3.48 -2.68
C GLU A 149 -0.64 -3.78 -1.56
N PHE A 150 0.36 -4.61 -1.87
CA PHE A 150 1.32 -5.21 -0.93
C PHE A 150 1.72 -4.25 0.20
N PHE A 151 1.62 -4.74 1.44
CA PHE A 151 2.00 -3.99 2.65
C PHE A 151 1.38 -2.57 2.80
N SER A 152 0.33 -2.21 2.03
CA SER A 152 -0.36 -0.93 2.18
C SER A 152 -0.97 -0.81 3.58
N GLN A 153 -0.44 0.10 4.38
CA GLN A 153 -0.92 0.35 5.75
C GLN A 153 -2.32 0.97 5.78
N VAL A 154 -2.83 1.39 4.60
CA VAL A 154 -4.12 2.03 4.43
C VAL A 154 -5.13 1.05 3.85
N TYR A 155 -4.85 0.54 2.65
CA TYR A 155 -5.83 -0.22 1.89
C TYR A 155 -6.01 -1.65 2.41
N ASN A 156 -4.96 -2.26 2.97
CA ASN A 156 -5.09 -3.59 3.56
C ASN A 156 -5.89 -3.58 4.85
N MET A 157 -6.04 -2.43 5.53
CA MET A 157 -6.88 -2.34 6.73
C MET A 157 -8.38 -2.43 6.39
N TYR A 158 -8.80 -1.82 5.28
CA TYR A 158 -10.16 -1.98 4.75
C TYR A 158 -10.39 -3.38 4.19
N THR A 159 -9.41 -3.90 3.44
CA THR A 159 -9.41 -5.28 2.93
C THR A 159 -9.57 -6.29 4.07
N LEU A 160 -8.77 -6.17 5.13
CA LEU A 160 -8.87 -7.03 6.31
C LEU A 160 -10.22 -6.91 7.00
N SER A 161 -10.78 -5.70 7.10
CA SER A 161 -12.13 -5.48 7.67
C SER A 161 -13.20 -6.23 6.86
N ALA A 162 -13.16 -6.18 5.52
CA ALA A 162 -14.06 -6.93 4.65
C ALA A 162 -13.89 -8.45 4.81
N LEU A 163 -12.65 -8.94 4.90
CA LEU A 163 -12.36 -10.37 5.12
C LEU A 163 -12.86 -10.88 6.46
N LEU A 164 -12.74 -10.09 7.54
CA LEU A 164 -13.26 -10.44 8.86
C LEU A 164 -14.78 -10.59 8.85
N ASN A 165 -15.50 -9.73 8.14
CA ASN A 165 -16.94 -9.89 7.95
C ASN A 165 -17.28 -11.21 7.26
N ILE A 166 -16.55 -11.56 6.19
CA ILE A 166 -16.77 -12.84 5.49
C ILE A 166 -16.52 -13.99 6.45
N TYR A 167 -15.38 -14.00 7.13
CA TYR A 167 -15.01 -15.06 8.06
C TYR A 167 -16.03 -15.25 9.19
N ASP A 168 -16.50 -14.15 9.77
CA ASP A 168 -17.44 -14.19 10.89
C ASP A 168 -18.83 -14.67 10.47
N PHE A 169 -19.31 -14.26 9.29
CA PHE A 169 -20.74 -14.29 8.98
C PHE A 169 -21.16 -15.16 7.80
N THR A 170 -20.26 -15.56 6.90
CA THR A 170 -20.66 -16.46 5.81
C THR A 170 -21.05 -17.84 6.34
N SER A 171 -22.10 -18.43 5.79
CA SER A 171 -22.47 -19.84 5.98
C SER A 171 -21.77 -20.76 4.97
N ASN A 172 -21.08 -20.20 3.96
CA ASN A 172 -20.34 -20.97 2.98
C ASN A 172 -18.94 -21.31 3.50
N GLU A 173 -18.77 -22.54 3.97
CA GLU A 173 -17.50 -23.01 4.57
C GLU A 173 -16.28 -22.87 3.65
N THR A 174 -16.46 -23.01 2.33
CA THR A 174 -15.34 -22.82 1.38
C THR A 174 -14.90 -21.35 1.33
N ILE A 175 -15.85 -20.41 1.27
CA ILE A 175 -15.56 -18.98 1.28
C ILE A 175 -14.95 -18.58 2.63
N LYS A 176 -15.46 -19.13 3.74
CA LYS A 176 -14.94 -18.90 5.09
C LYS A 176 -13.48 -19.29 5.23
N GLU A 177 -13.11 -20.50 4.80
CA GLU A 177 -11.73 -20.99 4.90
C GLU A 177 -10.78 -20.19 3.98
N LEU A 178 -11.23 -19.83 2.77
CA LEU A 178 -10.46 -18.95 1.89
C LEU A 178 -10.25 -17.56 2.53
N ALA A 179 -11.27 -16.96 3.14
CA ALA A 179 -11.16 -15.68 3.83
C ALA A 179 -10.20 -15.77 5.03
N LYS A 180 -10.26 -16.85 5.82
CA LYS A 180 -9.33 -17.13 6.91
C LYS A 180 -7.87 -17.17 6.42
N ASN A 181 -7.61 -17.85 5.30
CA ASN A 181 -6.27 -17.92 4.71
C ASN A 181 -5.77 -16.54 4.28
N CYS A 182 -6.63 -15.73 3.65
CA CYS A 182 -6.34 -14.34 3.32
C CYS A 182 -6.04 -13.47 4.56
N ILE A 183 -6.80 -13.62 5.65
CA ILE A 183 -6.55 -12.93 6.93
C ILE A 183 -5.17 -13.31 7.47
N LEU A 184 -4.86 -14.61 7.52
CA LEU A 184 -3.57 -15.10 8.01
C LEU A 184 -2.39 -14.55 7.20
N ILE A 185 -2.53 -14.48 5.87
CA ILE A 185 -1.51 -13.86 4.99
C ILE A 185 -1.25 -12.41 5.38
N LEU A 186 -2.29 -11.59 5.52
CA LEU A 186 -2.14 -10.17 5.86
C LEU A 186 -1.52 -10.00 7.26
N LEU A 187 -2.01 -10.74 8.25
CA LEU A 187 -1.48 -10.65 9.62
C LEU A 187 -0.02 -11.10 9.69
N GLN A 188 0.35 -12.15 8.97
CA GLN A 188 1.74 -12.60 8.88
C GLN A 188 2.63 -11.53 8.24
N GLN A 189 2.23 -11.00 7.08
CA GLN A 189 3.01 -9.98 6.39
C GLN A 189 3.23 -8.74 7.26
N PHE A 190 2.19 -8.21 7.91
CA PHE A 190 2.38 -7.04 8.78
C PHE A 190 3.19 -7.34 10.06
N SER A 191 3.07 -8.55 10.63
CA SER A 191 3.90 -8.96 11.78
C SER A 191 5.38 -9.10 11.44
N GLU A 192 5.69 -9.37 10.17
CA GLU A 192 7.06 -9.46 9.68
C GLU A 192 7.71 -8.05 9.64
N VAL A 193 6.99 -7.00 9.27
CA VAL A 193 7.57 -5.66 9.06
C VAL A 193 7.40 -4.68 10.22
N ILE A 194 6.86 -5.13 11.35
CA ILE A 194 6.80 -4.32 12.58
C ILE A 194 8.14 -4.37 13.32
N SER A 195 8.61 -3.23 13.83
CA SER A 195 9.83 -3.19 14.63
C SER A 195 9.56 -3.54 16.10
N GLN A 196 10.63 -3.78 16.87
CA GLN A 196 10.54 -4.10 18.30
C GLN A 196 9.82 -3.04 19.16
N ASN A 197 9.75 -1.77 18.73
CA ASN A 197 9.03 -0.73 19.47
C ASN A 197 7.58 -0.53 18.96
N GLY A 198 7.09 -1.42 18.09
CA GLY A 198 5.73 -1.38 17.57
C GLY A 198 5.48 -0.38 16.45
N THR A 199 6.52 0.34 16.00
CA THR A 199 6.41 1.21 14.83
C THR A 199 6.49 0.40 13.54
N MET A 200 5.81 0.89 12.51
CA MET A 200 5.75 0.22 11.22
C MET A 200 5.88 1.22 10.08
N PHE A 201 7.07 1.27 9.51
CA PHE A 201 7.34 1.85 8.20
C PHE A 201 7.82 0.75 7.28
N CYS A 202 7.10 0.53 6.19
CA CYS A 202 7.46 -0.47 5.20
C CYS A 202 7.15 0.02 3.78
N SER A 203 7.93 -0.48 2.82
CA SER A 203 7.67 -0.28 1.40
C SER A 203 6.30 -0.87 1.07
N ALA A 204 5.57 -0.23 0.17
CA ALA A 204 4.16 -0.51 -0.06
C ALA A 204 3.72 -0.22 -1.50
N GLY A 205 2.73 -0.97 -1.97
CA GLY A 205 2.13 -0.81 -3.29
C GLY A 205 1.45 0.53 -3.45
N ARG A 206 0.70 0.96 -2.44
CA ARG A 206 0.20 2.34 -2.35
C ARG A 206 0.13 2.81 -0.91
N THR A 207 0.62 4.02 -0.68
CA THR A 207 0.49 4.68 0.63
C THR A 207 0.60 6.20 0.48
N TYR A 208 -0.02 6.93 1.40
CA TYR A 208 0.07 8.39 1.44
C TYR A 208 1.33 8.83 2.19
N ASN A 209 1.90 9.96 1.79
CA ASN A 209 3.13 10.49 2.42
C ASN A 209 3.00 10.66 3.93
N ARG A 210 1.82 11.02 4.45
CA ARG A 210 1.60 11.10 5.90
C ARG A 210 1.95 9.80 6.63
N TYR A 211 1.65 8.64 6.05
CA TYR A 211 2.01 7.33 6.62
C TYR A 211 3.45 6.91 6.34
N LYS A 212 4.16 7.60 5.42
CA LYS A 212 5.59 7.41 5.18
C LYS A 212 6.44 8.16 6.20
N VAL A 213 5.96 9.31 6.69
CA VAL A 213 6.74 10.20 7.57
C VAL A 213 6.34 10.09 9.04
N THR A 214 5.12 9.66 9.35
CA THR A 214 4.68 9.42 10.73
C THR A 214 3.99 8.06 10.87
N SER A 215 4.27 7.40 11.98
CA SER A 215 3.60 6.17 12.42
C SER A 215 2.30 6.46 13.16
N ASP A 216 2.13 7.67 13.67
CA ASP A 216 1.07 7.98 14.63
C ASP A 216 -0.31 8.02 13.97
N GLY A 217 -1.32 7.51 14.68
CA GLY A 217 -2.70 7.46 14.21
C GLY A 217 -2.94 6.50 13.03
N ASN A 218 -1.94 5.73 12.59
CA ASN A 218 -2.10 4.74 11.53
C ASN A 218 -2.99 3.57 11.99
N ASN A 219 -4.02 3.25 11.19
CA ASN A 219 -4.92 2.13 11.44
C ASN A 219 -4.17 0.80 11.63
N CYS A 220 -3.08 0.59 10.90
CA CYS A 220 -2.29 -0.63 11.05
C CYS A 220 -1.58 -0.70 12.42
N ASN A 221 -1.13 0.41 12.98
CA ASN A 221 -0.53 0.41 14.32
C ASN A 221 -1.57 0.07 15.40
N LYS A 222 -2.82 0.49 15.22
CA LYS A 222 -3.93 0.11 16.11
C LYS A 222 -4.25 -1.38 16.03
N LEU A 223 -4.23 -1.95 14.83
CA LEU A 223 -4.29 -3.40 14.64
C LEU A 223 -3.12 -4.10 15.34
N MET A 224 -1.89 -3.60 15.16
CA MET A 224 -0.70 -4.18 15.78
C MET A 224 -0.71 -4.05 17.30
N HIS A 225 -1.29 -2.99 17.88
CA HIS A 225 -1.54 -2.90 19.32
C HIS A 225 -2.40 -4.08 19.78
N LEU A 226 -3.57 -4.29 19.16
CA LEU A 226 -4.44 -5.42 19.50
C LEU A 226 -3.74 -6.77 19.30
N LEU A 227 -3.06 -6.95 18.17
CA LEU A 227 -2.43 -8.22 17.81
C LEU A 227 -1.23 -8.55 18.72
N THR A 228 -0.32 -7.60 18.93
CA THR A 228 1.02 -7.85 19.50
C THR A 228 1.21 -7.21 20.88
N GLY A 229 0.55 -6.07 21.15
CA GLY A 229 0.80 -5.23 22.32
C GLY A 229 2.04 -4.32 22.22
N LEU A 230 2.70 -4.23 21.06
CA LEU A 230 3.93 -3.44 20.87
C LEU A 230 3.67 -1.95 20.64
N SER A 231 2.58 -1.60 19.96
CA SER A 231 2.18 -0.20 19.78
C SER A 231 1.34 0.27 20.97
N ASN A 232 1.38 1.56 21.31
CA ASN A 232 0.51 2.17 22.31
C ASN A 232 -0.79 2.76 21.70
N GLU A 233 -1.01 2.56 20.39
CA GLU A 233 -2.16 3.07 19.66
C GLU A 233 -3.44 2.26 19.96
N ASN A 234 -4.12 2.59 21.06
CA ASN A 234 -5.35 1.92 21.49
C ASN A 234 -6.64 2.73 21.23
N THR A 235 -6.52 3.83 20.48
CA THR A 235 -7.66 4.69 20.12
C THR A 235 -8.55 4.01 19.08
N ILE A 236 -9.82 4.40 19.05
CA ILE A 236 -10.79 3.81 18.13
C ILE A 236 -10.33 3.95 16.67
N SER A 237 -10.59 2.90 15.88
CA SER A 237 -10.43 2.88 14.42
C SER A 237 -11.31 1.81 13.81
N THR A 238 -11.59 1.93 12.51
CA THR A 238 -12.37 0.93 11.77
C THR A 238 -11.79 -0.47 11.96
N ILE A 239 -10.52 -0.69 11.59
CA ILE A 239 -9.92 -2.02 11.71
C ILE A 239 -9.83 -2.50 13.15
N GLY A 240 -9.50 -1.61 14.11
CA GLY A 240 -9.46 -1.99 15.52
C GLY A 240 -10.81 -2.45 16.04
N THR A 241 -11.89 -1.80 15.63
CA THR A 241 -13.26 -2.20 15.99
C THR A 241 -13.69 -3.52 15.32
N PHE A 242 -13.37 -3.71 14.04
CA PHE A 242 -13.64 -4.98 13.36
C PHE A 242 -12.88 -6.13 14.03
N PHE A 243 -11.59 -5.93 14.32
CA PHE A 243 -10.75 -6.94 14.95
C PHE A 243 -11.10 -7.19 16.42
N ALA A 244 -11.61 -6.19 17.14
CA ALA A 244 -12.06 -6.37 18.52
C ALA A 244 -13.40 -7.13 18.62
N THR A 245 -14.18 -7.19 17.55
CA THR A 245 -15.53 -7.81 17.54
C THR A 245 -15.58 -9.09 16.74
N THR A 246 -14.45 -9.57 16.22
CA THR A 246 -14.39 -10.77 15.37
C THR A 246 -14.35 -12.05 16.20
N THR A 247 -14.85 -13.12 15.60
CA THR A 247 -14.68 -14.49 16.09
C THR A 247 -13.33 -15.09 15.70
N PHE A 248 -12.59 -14.43 14.81
CA PHE A 248 -11.23 -14.84 14.44
C PHE A 248 -10.30 -14.72 15.66
N ASN A 249 -9.66 -15.82 16.03
CA ASN A 249 -8.68 -15.85 17.11
C ASN A 249 -7.26 -15.93 16.51
N PRO A 250 -6.45 -14.85 16.59
CA PRO A 250 -5.07 -14.90 16.14
C PRO A 250 -4.25 -15.79 17.10
N MET A 251 -3.89 -17.01 16.68
CA MET A 251 -3.00 -17.83 17.50
C MET A 251 -1.63 -17.14 17.65
N MET A 252 -1.17 -17.00 18.89
CA MET A 252 0.04 -16.22 19.25
C MET A 252 1.33 -16.72 18.58
N ASN A 253 1.38 -18.01 18.23
CA ASN A 253 2.55 -18.67 17.63
C ASN A 253 2.97 -18.05 16.29
N TYR A 254 2.04 -17.38 15.58
CA TYR A 254 2.32 -16.70 14.31
C TYR A 254 2.96 -15.31 14.49
N ILE A 255 2.99 -14.76 15.71
CA ILE A 255 3.33 -13.35 15.96
C ILE A 255 4.73 -13.22 16.58
N THR A 256 5.15 -14.18 17.41
CA THR A 256 6.37 -14.11 18.23
C THR A 256 7.74 -14.15 17.52
N PRO A 257 7.95 -14.75 16.32
CA PRO A 257 9.31 -14.95 15.81
C PRO A 257 10.02 -13.71 15.23
N TYR A 258 9.28 -12.67 14.84
CA TYR A 258 9.81 -11.69 13.87
C TYR A 258 10.66 -10.55 14.44
N HIS A 259 10.98 -10.61 15.74
CA HIS A 259 11.57 -9.46 16.43
C HIS A 259 13.08 -9.49 16.59
N LYS A 260 13.82 -10.49 16.10
CA LYS A 260 15.27 -10.53 16.37
C LYS A 260 16.09 -10.40 15.11
N ASN A 261 16.09 -11.39 14.25
CA ASN A 261 16.89 -11.39 13.03
C ASN A 261 16.21 -12.25 11.98
N TYR A 262 15.70 -11.65 10.91
CA TYR A 262 15.26 -12.43 9.77
C TYR A 262 15.36 -11.64 8.46
N GLU A 263 15.55 -12.38 7.38
CA GLU A 263 15.55 -11.86 6.02
C GLU A 263 14.58 -12.71 5.19
N LYS A 264 13.78 -12.06 4.36
CA LYS A 264 12.79 -12.77 3.54
C LYS A 264 12.53 -12.02 2.24
N THR A 265 12.28 -12.79 1.20
CA THR A 265 11.83 -12.28 -0.09
C THR A 265 10.49 -12.88 -0.44
N TYR A 266 9.53 -12.03 -0.84
CA TYR A 266 8.27 -12.45 -1.42
C TYR A 266 8.23 -12.16 -2.91
N ILE A 267 7.67 -13.10 -3.67
CA ILE A 267 7.18 -12.83 -5.02
C ILE A 267 5.69 -12.56 -4.88
N ILE A 268 5.30 -11.31 -5.07
CA ILE A 268 3.91 -10.85 -4.93
C ILE A 268 3.35 -10.56 -6.31
N SER A 269 2.07 -10.88 -6.47
CA SER A 269 1.33 -10.81 -7.73
C SER A 269 1.83 -11.83 -8.76
N HIS A 270 1.40 -11.65 -10.00
CA HIS A 270 1.73 -12.48 -11.14
C HIS A 270 2.18 -11.61 -12.33
N GLY A 271 2.54 -12.23 -13.44
CA GLY A 271 2.93 -11.53 -14.67
C GLY A 271 1.80 -10.69 -15.25
N ASP A 272 2.11 -9.51 -15.78
CA ASP A 272 1.11 -8.64 -16.42
C ASP A 272 0.49 -9.25 -17.68
N ASN A 273 1.13 -10.25 -18.30
CA ASN A 273 0.60 -11.01 -19.43
C ASN A 273 -0.28 -12.22 -19.02
N GLU A 274 -0.46 -12.49 -17.72
CA GLU A 274 -1.13 -13.71 -17.25
C GLU A 274 -2.64 -13.53 -16.97
N PHE A 275 -3.19 -12.31 -17.01
CA PHE A 275 -4.59 -12.04 -16.64
C PHE A 275 -5.59 -12.93 -17.40
N LYS A 276 -5.46 -13.04 -18.72
CA LYS A 276 -6.36 -13.85 -19.57
C LYS A 276 -6.33 -15.33 -19.20
N LYS A 277 -5.20 -15.84 -18.73
CA LYS A 277 -5.02 -17.23 -18.27
C LYS A 277 -5.56 -17.44 -16.86
N ILE A 278 -5.26 -16.52 -15.94
CA ILE A 278 -5.61 -16.63 -14.52
C ILE A 278 -7.12 -16.47 -14.31
N TYR A 279 -7.75 -15.57 -15.05
CA TYR A 279 -9.17 -15.23 -14.93
C TYR A 279 -10.00 -15.75 -16.12
N ASN A 280 -9.59 -16.87 -16.71
CA ASN A 280 -10.22 -17.44 -17.90
C ASN A 280 -11.68 -17.90 -17.69
N ASN A 281 -12.05 -18.14 -16.43
CA ASN A 281 -13.39 -18.54 -16.00
C ASN A 281 -14.35 -17.36 -15.82
N LEU A 282 -13.86 -16.12 -15.92
CA LEU A 282 -14.66 -14.91 -15.75
C LEU A 282 -15.15 -14.36 -17.09
N SER A 283 -16.26 -13.62 -17.02
CA SER A 283 -16.71 -12.82 -18.17
C SER A 283 -15.65 -11.79 -18.55
N PHE A 284 -15.71 -11.28 -19.79
CA PHE A 284 -14.83 -10.19 -20.24
C PHE A 284 -14.83 -9.01 -19.26
N VAL A 285 -16.02 -8.55 -18.83
CA VAL A 285 -16.15 -7.40 -17.91
C VAL A 285 -15.48 -7.68 -16.58
N ASP A 286 -15.79 -8.85 -15.99
CA ASP A 286 -15.27 -9.20 -14.67
C ASP A 286 -13.75 -9.38 -14.71
N ARG A 287 -13.22 -10.08 -15.72
CA ARG A 287 -11.77 -10.20 -15.93
C ARG A 287 -11.09 -8.84 -16.01
N THR A 288 -11.63 -7.91 -16.79
CA THR A 288 -11.03 -6.58 -16.94
C THR A 288 -11.04 -5.80 -15.61
N LEU A 289 -12.06 -5.98 -14.77
CA LEU A 289 -12.05 -5.38 -13.42
C LEU A 289 -10.99 -6.00 -12.51
N PHE A 290 -10.78 -7.32 -12.56
CA PHE A 290 -9.68 -7.98 -11.85
C PHE A 290 -8.30 -7.53 -12.35
N GLN A 291 -8.17 -7.24 -13.65
CA GLN A 291 -6.97 -6.62 -14.20
C GLN A 291 -6.75 -5.22 -13.63
N TRP A 292 -7.78 -4.39 -13.60
CA TRP A 292 -7.74 -3.05 -13.01
C TRP A 292 -7.45 -3.08 -11.50
N SER A 293 -7.79 -4.17 -10.80
CA SER A 293 -7.45 -4.36 -9.39
C SER A 293 -5.95 -4.45 -9.14
N ALA A 294 -5.17 -4.81 -10.15
CA ALA A 294 -3.71 -4.78 -10.11
C ALA A 294 -3.14 -3.45 -10.62
N GLY A 295 -3.93 -2.38 -10.71
CA GLY A 295 -3.52 -1.10 -11.28
C GLY A 295 -3.17 -1.18 -12.78
N ASN A 296 -3.51 -2.28 -13.44
CA ASN A 296 -3.15 -2.57 -14.83
C ASN A 296 -4.19 -1.97 -15.79
N TYR A 297 -4.30 -0.64 -15.78
CA TYR A 297 -5.33 0.08 -16.56
C TYR A 297 -4.94 0.20 -18.03
N PHE A 298 -3.83 0.87 -18.33
CA PHE A 298 -3.40 1.20 -19.69
C PHE A 298 -2.05 0.58 -20.06
N ASN A 299 -1.74 -0.57 -19.46
CA ASN A 299 -0.57 -1.38 -19.82
C ASN A 299 -0.71 -1.88 -21.27
N PRO A 300 0.36 -1.84 -22.08
CA PRO A 300 0.28 -2.25 -23.49
C PRO A 300 -0.22 -3.68 -23.74
N GLU A 301 0.02 -4.63 -22.84
CA GLU A 301 -0.43 -6.03 -22.98
C GLU A 301 -1.95 -6.17 -22.83
N ASN A 302 -2.60 -5.27 -22.08
CA ASN A 302 -4.00 -5.42 -21.68
C ASN A 302 -4.89 -4.20 -21.96
N VAL A 303 -4.35 -3.13 -22.54
CA VAL A 303 -5.09 -1.90 -22.85
C VAL A 303 -6.29 -2.15 -23.77
N ASP A 304 -6.23 -3.20 -24.57
CA ASP A 304 -7.30 -3.61 -25.47
C ASP A 304 -8.62 -3.91 -24.71
N ASP A 305 -8.51 -4.63 -23.60
CA ASP A 305 -9.62 -5.00 -22.72
C ASP A 305 -10.16 -3.74 -21.99
N THR A 306 -9.26 -2.85 -21.54
CA THR A 306 -9.60 -1.59 -20.89
C THR A 306 -10.40 -0.66 -21.81
N VAL A 307 -9.87 -0.35 -23.00
CA VAL A 307 -10.54 0.57 -23.94
C VAL A 307 -11.90 0.02 -24.35
N LYS A 308 -11.99 -1.30 -24.58
CA LYS A 308 -13.26 -1.94 -24.89
C LYS A 308 -14.27 -1.79 -23.75
N LEU A 309 -13.88 -2.06 -22.50
CA LEU A 309 -14.79 -1.93 -21.36
C LEU A 309 -15.23 -0.47 -21.16
N ILE A 310 -14.30 0.49 -21.24
CA ILE A 310 -14.61 1.91 -21.09
C ILE A 310 -15.61 2.38 -22.16
N ASN A 311 -15.47 1.92 -23.40
CA ASN A 311 -16.43 2.22 -24.48
C ASN A 311 -17.80 1.58 -24.22
N ASP A 312 -17.84 0.27 -23.96
CA ASP A 312 -19.09 -0.50 -23.82
C ASP A 312 -19.94 -0.05 -22.61
N TYR A 313 -19.27 0.47 -21.57
CA TYR A 313 -19.88 0.91 -20.31
C TYR A 313 -19.94 2.43 -20.16
N ASN A 314 -19.46 3.19 -21.15
CA ASN A 314 -19.43 4.65 -21.14
C ASN A 314 -18.69 5.24 -19.92
N LEU A 315 -17.44 4.81 -19.70
CA LEU A 315 -16.65 5.15 -18.50
C LEU A 315 -15.61 6.25 -18.72
N TRP A 316 -15.51 6.85 -19.91
CA TRP A 316 -14.52 7.91 -20.17
C TRP A 316 -14.68 9.13 -19.26
N GLY A 317 -15.90 9.38 -18.77
CA GLY A 317 -16.21 10.43 -17.80
C GLY A 317 -16.10 10.03 -16.33
N HIS A 318 -15.67 8.80 -16.04
CA HIS A 318 -15.66 8.29 -14.67
C HIS A 318 -14.69 9.07 -13.76
N ALA A 319 -15.14 9.39 -12.54
CA ALA A 319 -14.42 10.21 -11.56
C ALA A 319 -13.04 9.68 -11.17
N HIS A 320 -12.82 8.37 -11.32
CA HIS A 320 -11.54 7.70 -11.04
C HIS A 320 -10.54 7.71 -12.20
N PHE A 321 -10.96 8.02 -13.43
CA PHE A 321 -10.02 8.20 -14.54
C PHE A 321 -9.55 9.65 -14.69
N LYS A 322 -10.35 10.64 -14.26
CA LYS A 322 -10.04 12.10 -14.29
C LYS A 322 -9.33 12.55 -15.58
N LEU A 323 -9.82 12.10 -16.74
CA LEU A 323 -9.17 12.32 -18.04
C LEU A 323 -9.44 13.71 -18.65
N GLU A 324 -9.93 14.68 -17.89
CA GLU A 324 -10.16 16.03 -18.42
C GLU A 324 -8.83 16.77 -18.67
N PRO A 325 -8.70 17.54 -19.77
CA PRO A 325 -9.71 17.82 -20.80
C PRO A 325 -9.80 16.78 -21.95
N TYR A 326 -9.05 15.69 -21.85
CA TYR A 326 -8.82 14.73 -22.95
C TYR A 326 -9.92 13.69 -23.15
N LYS A 327 -10.92 13.58 -22.26
CA LYS A 327 -11.93 12.50 -22.34
C LYS A 327 -12.64 12.44 -23.70
N THR A 328 -13.01 13.61 -24.25
CA THR A 328 -13.79 13.72 -25.49
C THR A 328 -12.97 13.31 -26.70
N ILE A 329 -11.66 13.55 -26.64
CA ILE A 329 -10.72 13.15 -27.68
C ILE A 329 -10.48 11.64 -27.58
N LEU A 330 -10.23 11.13 -26.37
CA LEU A 330 -9.98 9.71 -26.15
C LEU A 330 -11.19 8.83 -26.51
N SER A 331 -12.42 9.32 -26.35
CA SER A 331 -13.62 8.57 -26.70
C SER A 331 -13.88 8.43 -28.21
N ILE A 332 -13.26 9.27 -29.04
CA ILE A 332 -13.42 9.24 -30.50
C ILE A 332 -12.19 8.69 -31.24
N ILE A 333 -11.05 8.57 -30.56
CA ILE A 333 -9.84 7.97 -31.14
C ILE A 333 -10.07 6.46 -31.35
N PRO A 334 -9.72 5.90 -32.52
CA PRO A 334 -9.80 4.46 -32.75
C PRO A 334 -8.99 3.66 -31.72
N LYS A 335 -9.54 2.53 -31.26
CA LYS A 335 -8.92 1.64 -30.26
C LYS A 335 -7.45 1.35 -30.59
N ASP A 336 -7.13 1.02 -31.85
CA ASP A 336 -5.79 0.63 -32.27
C ASP A 336 -4.77 1.76 -32.12
N VAL A 337 -5.20 3.02 -32.27
CA VAL A 337 -4.34 4.19 -32.06
C VAL A 337 -4.02 4.38 -30.58
N ILE A 338 -5.00 4.18 -29.69
CA ILE A 338 -4.78 4.21 -28.22
C ILE A 338 -3.81 3.10 -27.82
N VAL A 339 -4.04 1.87 -28.28
CA VAL A 339 -3.18 0.72 -27.99
C VAL A 339 -1.75 0.97 -28.47
N SER A 340 -1.57 1.43 -29.70
CA SER A 340 -0.23 1.74 -30.24
C SER A 340 0.45 2.85 -29.45
N SER A 341 -0.30 3.84 -28.96
CA SER A 341 0.25 4.97 -28.21
C SER A 341 0.71 4.57 -26.81
N CYS A 342 0.06 3.62 -26.15
CA CYS A 342 0.46 3.14 -24.81
C CYS A 342 1.89 2.60 -24.77
N ASN A 343 2.42 2.06 -25.86
CA ASN A 343 3.83 1.67 -25.96
C ASN A 343 4.77 2.88 -25.88
N THR A 344 4.42 3.98 -26.55
CA THR A 344 5.18 5.24 -26.53
C THR A 344 5.11 5.92 -25.16
N PHE A 345 3.94 5.88 -24.50
CA PHE A 345 3.69 6.53 -23.21
C PHE A 345 3.82 5.58 -22.01
N LYS A 346 4.55 4.46 -22.15
CA LYS A 346 4.68 3.42 -21.11
C LYS A 346 5.14 3.95 -19.76
N ALA A 347 5.97 5.00 -19.74
CA ALA A 347 6.41 5.64 -18.50
C ALA A 347 5.26 6.24 -17.67
N LEU A 348 4.16 6.64 -18.32
CA LEU A 348 2.95 7.18 -17.68
C LEU A 348 1.91 6.09 -17.44
N THR A 349 1.64 5.25 -18.45
CA THR A 349 0.51 4.31 -18.43
C THR A 349 0.76 3.06 -17.60
N ASP A 350 2.04 2.73 -17.40
CA ASP A 350 2.47 1.44 -16.88
C ASP A 350 3.08 1.54 -15.47
N GLY A 351 3.21 2.77 -14.95
CA GLY A 351 3.76 3.04 -13.62
C GLY A 351 2.83 2.67 -12.47
N SER A 352 1.52 2.59 -12.72
CA SER A 352 0.50 2.26 -11.72
C SER A 352 0.29 0.76 -11.50
N LYS A 353 0.89 -0.10 -12.33
CA LYS A 353 0.74 -1.56 -12.21
C LYS A 353 1.25 -2.05 -10.87
N LEU A 354 0.65 -3.14 -10.37
CA LEU A 354 0.92 -3.88 -9.12
C LEU A 354 1.16 -5.37 -9.43
N CYS A 355 2.13 -5.63 -10.32
CA CYS A 355 2.44 -6.94 -10.90
C CYS A 355 3.96 -7.20 -10.87
N ASP A 356 4.39 -8.47 -10.76
CA ASP A 356 5.80 -8.86 -10.74
C ASP A 356 6.65 -8.19 -9.64
N ILE A 357 6.17 -8.25 -8.40
CA ILE A 357 6.80 -7.56 -7.28
C ILE A 357 7.74 -8.52 -6.55
N ASN A 358 9.03 -8.17 -6.53
CA ASN A 358 10.04 -8.85 -5.72
C ASN A 358 10.30 -8.03 -4.44
N TYR A 359 9.66 -8.43 -3.33
CA TYR A 359 9.64 -7.67 -2.08
C TYR A 359 10.66 -8.22 -1.08
N HIS A 360 11.58 -7.38 -0.62
CA HIS A 360 12.65 -7.74 0.31
C HIS A 360 12.36 -7.20 1.70
N ILE A 361 12.64 -8.01 2.71
CA ILE A 361 12.62 -7.62 4.12
C ILE A 361 13.93 -8.02 4.76
N TYR A 362 14.51 -7.07 5.47
CA TYR A 362 15.57 -7.28 6.44
C TYR A 362 15.10 -6.72 7.78
N ASN A 363 14.97 -7.57 8.79
CA ASN A 363 14.60 -7.18 10.15
C ASN A 363 15.73 -7.58 11.10
N HIS A 364 16.20 -6.61 11.88
CA HIS A 364 17.33 -6.76 12.80
C HIS A 364 17.09 -5.87 14.01
N ASN A 365 16.67 -6.45 15.13
CA ASN A 365 16.32 -5.75 16.36
C ASN A 365 15.30 -4.60 16.14
N PHE A 366 15.70 -3.34 16.32
CA PHE A 366 14.84 -2.16 16.11
C PHE A 366 14.86 -1.64 14.65
N ILE A 367 15.52 -2.37 13.75
CA ILE A 367 15.70 -1.99 12.34
C ILE A 367 14.79 -2.86 11.47
N THR A 368 14.07 -2.22 10.56
CA THR A 368 13.39 -2.91 9.46
C THR A 368 13.69 -2.18 8.16
N LEU A 369 14.41 -2.84 7.25
CA LEU A 369 14.70 -2.33 5.90
C LEU A 369 13.90 -3.14 4.89
N THR A 370 13.02 -2.47 4.16
CA THR A 370 12.18 -3.11 3.14
C THR A 370 12.30 -2.42 1.81
N SER A 371 12.19 -3.19 0.73
CA SER A 371 12.20 -2.66 -0.63
C SER A 371 11.51 -3.54 -1.66
N VAL A 372 11.19 -2.95 -2.82
CA VAL A 372 10.80 -3.67 -4.03
C VAL A 372 11.90 -3.60 -5.08
N GLU A 373 12.45 -4.76 -5.44
CA GLU A 373 13.59 -4.84 -6.35
C GLU A 373 13.16 -4.53 -7.79
N ASN A 374 13.91 -3.62 -8.41
CA ASN A 374 13.80 -3.27 -9.83
C ASN A 374 12.38 -3.01 -10.35
N TYR A 375 11.53 -2.46 -9.49
CA TYR A 375 10.09 -2.38 -9.74
C TYR A 375 9.68 -1.06 -10.41
N ASN A 376 9.04 -1.15 -11.58
CA ASN A 376 8.55 0.01 -12.37
C ASN A 376 9.58 1.15 -12.57
N ARG A 377 10.88 0.82 -12.56
CA ARG A 377 11.98 1.80 -12.60
C ARG A 377 11.79 2.87 -13.70
N GLY A 378 11.94 4.13 -13.32
CA GLY A 378 11.84 5.30 -14.19
C GLY A 378 10.42 5.74 -14.55
N LYS A 379 9.41 4.92 -14.28
CA LYS A 379 8.01 5.22 -14.57
C LYS A 379 7.37 6.03 -13.44
N MET A 380 6.22 6.64 -13.69
CA MET A 380 5.45 7.42 -12.72
C MET A 380 5.05 6.57 -11.49
N GLY A 381 5.12 7.16 -10.30
CA GLY A 381 5.04 6.39 -9.04
C GLY A 381 3.65 6.01 -8.53
N ALA A 382 2.59 6.73 -8.87
CA ALA A 382 1.20 6.38 -8.52
C ALA A 382 1.01 5.86 -7.07
N GLN A 383 1.52 6.59 -6.08
CA GLN A 383 1.53 6.32 -4.64
C GLN A 383 2.45 5.20 -4.15
N GLN A 384 3.20 4.56 -5.05
CA GLN A 384 4.12 3.49 -4.67
C GLN A 384 5.23 4.02 -3.77
N PHE A 385 5.58 3.20 -2.77
CA PHE A 385 6.61 3.48 -1.79
C PHE A 385 7.71 2.42 -1.89
N PRO A 386 8.76 2.66 -2.70
CA PRO A 386 9.61 1.57 -3.18
C PRO A 386 10.58 1.02 -2.14
N TRP A 387 10.98 1.82 -1.17
CA TRP A 387 11.86 1.39 -0.08
C TRP A 387 11.72 2.29 1.13
N VAL A 388 12.05 1.75 2.30
CA VAL A 388 12.21 2.51 3.55
C VAL A 388 13.03 1.72 4.55
N ALA A 389 13.81 2.43 5.35
CA ALA A 389 14.37 1.93 6.59
C ALA A 389 13.59 2.51 7.78
N ASN A 390 13.01 1.64 8.60
CA ASN A 390 12.54 1.97 9.94
C ASN A 390 13.73 1.81 10.91
N ILE A 391 14.23 2.91 11.47
CA ILE A 391 15.32 2.94 12.43
C ILE A 391 14.74 3.32 13.79
N GLY A 392 14.25 2.34 14.55
CA GLY A 392 13.75 2.61 15.89
C GLY A 392 12.56 3.56 15.95
N GLY A 393 11.73 3.60 14.91
CA GLY A 393 10.63 4.56 14.77
C GLY A 393 10.96 5.79 13.92
N VAL A 394 12.16 5.87 13.36
CA VAL A 394 12.53 6.89 12.36
C VAL A 394 12.42 6.32 10.96
N SER A 395 11.57 6.93 10.12
CA SER A 395 11.44 6.55 8.72
C SER A 395 12.50 7.23 7.86
N VAL A 396 13.29 6.45 7.11
CA VAL A 396 14.31 6.97 6.18
C VAL A 396 14.08 6.41 4.79
N PHE A 397 13.90 7.30 3.83
CA PHE A 397 13.67 6.94 2.44
C PHE A 397 14.00 8.10 1.51
N THR A 398 14.09 7.81 0.21
CA THR A 398 14.15 8.83 -0.84
C THR A 398 12.89 8.83 -1.68
N GLN A 399 12.49 10.01 -2.16
CA GLN A 399 11.33 10.19 -3.03
C GLN A 399 11.64 11.21 -4.11
N SER A 400 11.36 10.88 -5.37
CA SER A 400 11.32 11.89 -6.45
C SER A 400 10.08 12.76 -6.28
N GLY A 401 10.24 14.08 -6.32
CA GLY A 401 9.21 15.04 -5.98
C GLY A 401 9.14 15.31 -4.49
N LYS A 402 8.69 16.51 -4.15
CA LYS A 402 8.59 16.99 -2.77
C LYS A 402 7.86 15.99 -1.86
N ILE A 403 8.38 15.81 -0.64
CA ILE A 403 7.68 15.06 0.41
C ILE A 403 6.68 16.00 1.07
N SER A 404 5.39 15.81 0.80
CA SER A 404 4.30 16.68 1.28
C SER A 404 3.17 15.88 1.92
N THR A 405 2.55 16.45 2.94
CA THR A 405 1.40 15.90 3.69
C THR A 405 0.21 16.88 3.73
N LEU A 406 0.11 17.78 2.73
CA LEU A 406 -0.88 18.86 2.66
C LEU A 406 -2.04 18.62 1.67
N GLY A 407 -2.14 17.42 1.12
CA GLY A 407 -3.13 17.02 0.12
C GLY A 407 -2.81 17.52 -1.29
N ASP A 408 -1.57 17.97 -1.53
CA ASP A 408 -1.13 18.41 -2.85
C ASP A 408 -0.85 17.23 -3.81
N LEU A 409 -0.49 17.56 -5.05
CA LEU A 409 -0.17 16.56 -6.07
C LEU A 409 0.83 15.52 -5.57
N HIS A 410 1.87 15.95 -4.84
CA HIS A 410 2.95 15.06 -4.38
C HIS A 410 2.53 14.18 -3.20
N GLU A 411 1.58 14.61 -2.37
CA GLU A 411 0.91 13.67 -1.45
C GLU A 411 0.09 12.63 -2.22
N VAL A 412 -0.63 13.08 -3.26
CA VAL A 412 -1.55 12.22 -4.02
C VAL A 412 -0.82 11.21 -4.91
N ILE A 413 0.31 11.56 -5.54
CA ILE A 413 1.05 10.65 -6.43
C ILE A 413 2.28 10.02 -5.77
N GLY A 414 2.77 10.59 -4.66
CA GLY A 414 4.05 10.18 -4.08
C GLY A 414 5.22 10.48 -5.02
N ASN A 415 5.86 9.41 -5.53
CA ASN A 415 7.00 9.53 -6.43
C ASN A 415 6.58 10.05 -7.82
N SER A 416 7.22 11.12 -8.29
CA SER A 416 7.17 11.55 -9.70
C SER A 416 7.71 10.49 -10.66
N ASN A 417 8.77 9.77 -10.27
CA ASN A 417 9.30 8.61 -10.97
C ASN A 417 9.93 7.61 -9.99
N LEU A 418 9.84 6.31 -10.30
CA LEU A 418 10.31 5.28 -9.40
C LEU A 418 11.80 4.99 -9.59
N PRO A 419 12.52 4.63 -8.50
CA PRO A 419 13.89 4.18 -8.60
C PRO A 419 14.00 2.75 -9.11
N CYS A 420 15.20 2.38 -9.53
CA CYS A 420 15.66 1.00 -9.61
C CYS A 420 16.30 0.70 -8.27
N ILE A 421 15.88 -0.38 -7.61
CA ILE A 421 16.36 -0.75 -6.27
C ILE A 421 16.94 -2.15 -6.30
N LYS A 422 17.98 -2.36 -5.49
CA LYS A 422 18.45 -3.66 -5.05
C LYS A 422 18.83 -3.60 -3.58
N GLN A 423 18.45 -4.63 -2.83
CA GLN A 423 18.77 -4.78 -1.43
C GLN A 423 19.46 -6.13 -1.22
N VAL A 424 20.54 -6.14 -0.43
CA VAL A 424 21.19 -7.34 0.05
C VAL A 424 21.43 -7.14 1.55
N LYS A 425 20.72 -7.91 2.39
CA LYS A 425 20.76 -7.74 3.84
C LYS A 425 20.46 -6.30 4.27
N ASN A 426 21.38 -5.68 5.01
CA ASN A 426 21.35 -4.33 5.56
C ASN A 426 21.84 -3.25 4.59
N VAL A 427 22.13 -3.58 3.33
CA VAL A 427 22.62 -2.64 2.31
C VAL A 427 21.61 -2.52 1.17
N LEU A 428 21.16 -1.30 0.90
CA LEU A 428 20.23 -0.98 -0.18
C LEU A 428 20.83 0.07 -1.11
N MET A 429 20.71 -0.14 -2.42
CA MET A 429 21.02 0.87 -3.43
C MET A 429 19.73 1.25 -4.18
N ALA A 430 19.51 2.56 -4.33
CA ALA A 430 18.45 3.12 -5.15
C ALA A 430 19.05 4.05 -6.21
N MET A 431 18.73 3.82 -7.47
CA MET A 431 19.11 4.68 -8.58
C MET A 431 17.88 5.41 -9.09
N TYR A 432 18.00 6.63 -9.57
CA TYR A 432 16.96 7.37 -10.26
C TYR A 432 17.48 7.78 -11.63
N ASN A 433 16.67 7.55 -12.66
CA ASN A 433 16.88 7.98 -14.03
C ASN A 433 15.52 8.02 -14.75
N PRO A 434 14.77 9.13 -14.65
CA PRO A 434 13.43 9.23 -15.22
C PRO A 434 13.45 9.13 -16.75
N TYR A 435 12.40 8.52 -17.33
CA TYR A 435 12.23 8.53 -18.79
C TYR A 435 12.11 9.96 -19.33
N ASP A 436 12.65 10.21 -20.52
CA ASP A 436 12.64 11.53 -21.17
C ASP A 436 11.25 12.13 -21.27
N ILE A 437 10.23 11.31 -21.50
CA ILE A 437 8.87 11.80 -21.59
C ILE A 437 8.39 12.44 -20.28
N LEU A 438 8.74 11.88 -19.12
CA LEU A 438 8.38 12.46 -17.82
C LEU A 438 9.13 13.77 -17.57
N LYS A 439 10.40 13.85 -17.98
CA LYS A 439 11.21 15.06 -17.90
C LYS A 439 10.63 16.19 -18.76
N ASN A 440 10.22 15.85 -19.98
CA ASN A 440 9.73 16.81 -20.97
C ASN A 440 8.30 17.27 -20.70
N THR A 441 7.50 16.50 -19.94
CA THR A 441 6.13 16.88 -19.57
C THR A 441 6.05 17.66 -18.25
N THR A 442 7.14 17.83 -17.51
CA THR A 442 7.17 18.45 -16.17
C THR A 442 6.42 19.79 -16.08
N SER A 443 6.55 20.66 -17.08
CA SER A 443 5.88 21.97 -17.13
C SER A 443 4.36 21.89 -17.29
N GLN A 444 3.86 20.80 -17.86
CA GLN A 444 2.42 20.55 -18.08
C GLN A 444 1.83 19.72 -16.94
N THR A 445 2.64 18.89 -16.30
CA THR A 445 2.20 17.93 -15.27
C THR A 445 2.54 18.37 -13.85
N ASN A 446 3.24 19.50 -13.66
CA ASN A 446 3.80 19.95 -12.38
C ASN A 446 4.62 18.85 -11.66
N LEU A 447 5.24 17.95 -12.42
CA LEU A 447 6.06 16.90 -11.85
C LEU A 447 7.42 17.45 -11.47
N ASP A 448 7.93 17.00 -10.33
CA ASP A 448 9.24 17.38 -9.80
C ASP A 448 10.15 16.16 -9.80
N MET A 449 11.23 16.22 -10.60
CA MET A 449 12.21 15.15 -10.73
C MET A 449 13.31 15.20 -9.65
N THR A 450 13.32 16.23 -8.81
CA THR A 450 14.24 16.34 -7.68
C THR A 450 13.99 15.20 -6.70
N VAL A 451 15.05 14.54 -6.23
CA VAL A 451 14.93 13.48 -5.24
C VAL A 451 15.22 14.05 -3.86
N TYR A 452 14.25 13.92 -2.96
CA TYR A 452 14.31 14.33 -1.57
C TYR A 452 14.60 13.15 -0.66
N LEU A 453 15.39 13.39 0.38
CA LEU A 453 15.66 12.45 1.47
C LEU A 453 14.78 12.82 2.68
N ASN A 454 13.97 11.88 3.17
CA ASN A 454 13.32 12.03 4.46
C ASN A 454 14.34 11.75 5.58
N TRP A 455 14.70 12.79 6.35
CA TRP A 455 15.72 12.71 7.38
C TRP A 455 15.35 13.58 8.58
N GLN A 456 14.70 12.99 9.58
CA GLN A 456 14.24 13.67 10.78
C GLN A 456 13.97 12.68 11.91
N GLY A 457 14.12 13.10 13.17
CA GLY A 457 13.73 12.31 14.35
C GLY A 457 14.83 11.48 15.02
N PHE A 458 16.08 11.63 14.59
CA PHE A 458 17.25 11.01 15.22
C PHE A 458 17.64 11.68 16.54
N ASP A 459 18.21 10.91 17.45
CA ASP A 459 18.73 11.43 18.73
C ASP A 459 20.13 12.03 18.55
N ASN A 460 20.95 11.42 17.68
CA ASN A 460 22.22 11.98 17.23
C ASN A 460 22.35 11.86 15.70
N GLU A 461 23.00 12.85 15.09
CA GLU A 461 23.23 12.84 13.63
C GLU A 461 24.54 13.51 13.24
N ILE A 462 25.10 13.05 12.12
CA ILE A 462 26.30 13.61 11.49
C ILE A 462 25.97 13.81 10.01
N ARG A 463 25.77 15.07 9.61
CA ARG A 463 25.30 15.45 8.27
C ARG A 463 26.44 15.79 7.32
N ALA A 464 26.21 15.60 6.02
CA ALA A 464 27.03 16.06 4.91
C ALA A 464 28.54 15.72 4.99
N VAL A 465 28.91 14.56 5.56
CA VAL A 465 30.28 14.07 5.58
C VAL A 465 30.75 13.84 4.14
N ASN A 466 31.88 14.42 3.76
CA ASN A 466 32.38 14.43 2.38
C ASN A 466 31.33 14.92 1.35
N LYS A 467 30.43 15.82 1.77
CA LYS A 467 29.29 16.37 1.00
C LYS A 467 28.25 15.35 0.52
N SER A 468 28.38 14.07 0.91
CA SER A 468 27.62 12.97 0.30
C SER A 468 27.01 12.02 1.32
N TRP A 469 27.50 12.00 2.57
CA TRP A 469 27.07 11.05 3.58
C TRP A 469 26.32 11.71 4.74
N TYR A 470 25.26 11.03 5.19
CA TYR A 470 24.48 11.35 6.38
C TYR A 470 24.46 10.14 7.29
N PHE A 471 24.65 10.35 8.59
CA PHE A 471 24.63 9.30 9.61
C PHE A 471 23.65 9.67 10.71
N GLY A 472 22.79 8.73 11.10
CA GLY A 472 21.77 8.92 12.12
C GLY A 472 21.79 7.80 13.13
N GLU A 473 21.53 8.14 14.38
CA GLU A 473 21.36 7.22 15.51
C GLU A 473 20.00 7.44 16.16
N LYS A 474 19.31 6.34 16.43
CA LYS A 474 18.11 6.31 17.27
C LYS A 474 18.31 5.38 18.44
N VAL A 475 17.99 5.83 19.64
CA VAL A 475 18.10 5.07 20.88
C VAL A 475 16.70 4.66 21.34
N ASN A 476 16.47 3.35 21.48
CA ASN A 476 15.25 2.79 22.05
C ASN A 476 15.62 1.92 23.24
N ASP A 477 15.07 2.21 24.42
CA ASP A 477 15.33 1.45 25.65
C ASP A 477 16.83 1.27 25.97
N GLY A 478 17.63 2.29 25.66
CA GLY A 478 19.09 2.28 25.85
C GLY A 478 19.86 1.51 24.78
N PHE A 479 19.20 1.01 23.73
CA PHE A 479 19.81 0.31 22.61
C PHE A 479 19.86 1.20 21.35
N SER A 480 21.03 1.28 20.72
CA SER A 480 21.26 2.18 19.60
C SER A 480 21.10 1.50 18.24
N SER A 481 20.35 2.12 17.33
CA SER A 481 20.23 1.74 15.93
C SER A 481 20.77 2.82 15.01
N TYR A 482 21.45 2.43 13.94
CA TYR A 482 22.19 3.32 13.05
C TYR A 482 21.76 3.20 11.60
N ILE A 483 21.90 4.32 10.88
CA ILE A 483 21.79 4.34 9.42
C ILE A 483 22.79 5.33 8.82
N ALA A 484 23.38 4.92 7.69
CA ALA A 484 24.18 5.77 6.82
C ALA A 484 23.49 5.89 5.47
N VAL A 485 23.35 7.12 4.96
CA VAL A 485 22.82 7.40 3.62
C VAL A 485 23.86 8.15 2.80
N TYR A 486 24.19 7.60 1.63
CA TYR A 486 25.03 8.25 0.61
C TYR A 486 24.18 8.78 -0.54
N ALA A 487 24.58 9.93 -1.09
CA ALA A 487 24.06 10.46 -2.34
C ALA A 487 25.18 10.72 -3.36
N SER A 488 25.02 10.18 -4.56
CA SER A 488 25.92 10.50 -5.69
C SER A 488 25.80 11.98 -6.04
N ASN A 489 26.91 12.61 -6.43
CA ASN A 489 26.94 14.05 -6.79
C ASN A 489 26.63 15.01 -5.62
N GLY A 490 26.55 14.51 -4.39
CA GLY A 490 26.22 15.28 -3.19
C GLY A 490 24.75 15.67 -3.10
N VAL A 491 24.38 16.34 -2.01
CA VAL A 491 23.04 16.88 -1.77
C VAL A 491 23.09 18.38 -1.48
N LYS A 492 21.93 19.02 -1.59
CA LYS A 492 21.66 20.36 -1.11
C LYS A 492 20.68 20.28 0.05
N GLU A 493 20.75 21.25 0.93
CA GLU A 493 19.79 21.45 2.02
C GLU A 493 19.24 22.87 1.91
N ASP A 494 17.90 23.01 1.88
CA ASP A 494 17.27 24.33 1.84
C ASP A 494 17.01 24.90 3.25
N ALA A 495 16.53 26.15 3.31
CA ALA A 495 16.22 26.84 4.57
C ALA A 495 15.10 26.16 5.38
N SER A 496 14.32 25.29 4.77
CA SER A 496 13.29 24.49 5.44
C SER A 496 13.82 23.12 5.90
N GLY A 497 15.11 22.86 5.73
CA GLY A 497 15.75 21.59 6.12
C GLY A 497 15.49 20.45 5.14
N ASN A 498 14.93 20.72 3.95
CA ASN A 498 14.75 19.67 2.95
C ASN A 498 16.10 19.30 2.35
N ILE A 499 16.46 18.02 2.41
CA ILE A 499 17.69 17.48 1.81
C ILE A 499 17.33 16.88 0.46
N TYR A 500 18.02 17.30 -0.60
CA TYR A 500 17.68 16.88 -1.95
C TYR A 500 18.84 16.88 -2.95
N ASN A 501 18.61 16.19 -4.06
CA ASN A 501 19.50 16.20 -5.23
C ASN A 501 18.66 16.31 -6.50
N SER A 502 18.97 17.31 -7.33
CA SER A 502 18.22 17.66 -8.55
C SER A 502 18.89 17.16 -9.83
N LYS A 503 19.82 16.21 -9.76
CA LYS A 503 20.39 15.57 -10.95
C LYS A 503 19.42 14.50 -11.48
N ASP A 504 19.22 14.47 -12.80
CA ASP A 504 18.37 13.44 -13.43
C ASP A 504 18.88 12.02 -13.13
N MET A 505 20.18 11.80 -13.34
CA MET A 505 20.86 10.55 -13.00
C MET A 505 21.54 10.68 -11.64
N GLN A 506 21.02 9.95 -10.67
CA GLN A 506 21.55 9.97 -9.31
C GLN A 506 21.34 8.63 -8.60
N GLY A 507 22.30 8.27 -7.77
CA GLY A 507 22.32 7.06 -6.97
C GLY A 507 22.36 7.38 -5.49
N TRP A 508 21.70 6.54 -4.72
CA TRP A 508 21.62 6.59 -3.28
C TRP A 508 21.98 5.22 -2.70
N LEU A 509 22.64 5.21 -1.55
CA LEU A 509 22.94 3.99 -0.80
C LEU A 509 22.45 4.17 0.64
N ALA A 510 21.78 3.18 1.20
CA ALA A 510 21.49 3.08 2.62
C ALA A 510 22.21 1.86 3.20
N ILE A 511 22.87 2.04 4.34
CA ILE A 511 23.48 0.98 5.15
C ILE A 511 22.92 1.11 6.55
N THR A 512 22.38 0.03 7.11
CA THR A 512 21.88 0.01 8.50
C THR A 512 22.72 -0.91 9.38
N GLY A 513 22.70 -0.68 10.68
CA GLY A 513 23.31 -1.56 11.67
C GLY A 513 22.99 -1.08 13.07
N ASP A 514 23.39 -1.82 14.10
CA ASP A 514 23.07 -1.46 15.47
C ASP A 514 24.27 -1.51 16.43
N GLU A 515 24.01 -1.29 17.71
CA GLU A 515 25.03 -1.26 18.76
C GLU A 515 25.80 -2.58 18.90
N ASN A 516 25.17 -3.73 18.61
CA ASN A 516 25.86 -5.02 18.60
C ASN A 516 26.87 -5.09 17.45
N ASP A 517 26.51 -4.53 16.30
CA ASP A 517 27.39 -4.47 15.14
C ASP A 517 28.53 -3.44 15.34
N TYR A 518 28.21 -2.27 15.89
CA TYR A 518 29.08 -1.09 15.79
C TYR A 518 29.38 -0.32 17.07
N LYS A 519 28.97 -0.77 18.27
CA LYS A 519 29.21 -0.15 19.60
C LYS A 519 28.69 1.28 19.82
N ASN A 520 28.83 2.19 18.85
CA ASN A 520 28.37 3.58 18.88
C ASN A 520 28.36 4.18 17.46
N LEU A 521 27.66 5.30 17.29
CA LEU A 521 27.56 6.02 16.01
C LEU A 521 28.93 6.38 15.39
N THR A 522 29.94 6.68 16.20
CA THR A 522 31.28 7.05 15.68
C THR A 522 31.97 5.86 15.05
N ALA A 523 31.92 4.69 15.70
CA ALA A 523 32.48 3.45 15.16
C ALA A 523 31.73 3.00 13.91
N PHE A 524 30.39 3.10 13.89
CA PHE A 524 29.59 2.86 12.69
C PHE A 524 30.00 3.75 11.52
N LYS A 525 30.09 5.08 11.73
CA LYS A 525 30.53 6.04 10.72
C LYS A 525 31.92 5.69 10.18
N ASN A 526 32.88 5.42 11.07
CA ASN A 526 34.25 5.13 10.68
C ASN A 526 34.34 3.86 9.83
N GLU A 527 33.57 2.84 10.19
CA GLU A 527 33.47 1.59 9.43
C GLU A 527 32.89 1.84 8.04
N VAL A 528 31.75 2.53 7.94
CA VAL A 528 31.10 2.84 6.66
C VAL A 528 32.03 3.63 5.75
N ILE A 529 32.69 4.68 6.25
CA ILE A 529 33.59 5.51 5.44
C ILE A 529 34.82 4.73 4.98
N SER A 530 35.38 3.86 5.82
CA SER A 530 36.63 3.15 5.52
C SER A 530 36.42 1.93 4.61
N ASN A 531 35.27 1.26 4.75
CA ASN A 531 35.03 -0.04 4.13
C ASN A 531 33.95 -0.03 3.03
N THR A 532 33.40 1.13 2.68
CA THR A 532 32.49 1.26 1.53
C THR A 532 33.24 1.67 0.27
N ASN A 533 33.22 0.81 -0.75
CA ASN A 533 33.58 1.17 -2.12
C ASN A 533 32.30 1.29 -2.96
N ILE A 534 31.92 2.51 -3.29
CA ILE A 534 30.72 2.82 -4.07
C ILE A 534 31.07 3.62 -5.33
N SER A 535 30.41 3.29 -6.44
CA SER A 535 30.52 4.08 -7.66
C SER A 535 29.19 4.14 -8.41
N PHE A 536 28.85 5.32 -8.88
CA PHE A 536 27.79 5.54 -9.85
C PHE A 536 28.37 6.20 -11.10
N LYS A 537 28.07 5.66 -12.28
CA LYS A 537 28.63 6.15 -13.55
C LYS A 537 27.60 6.07 -14.66
N GLU A 538 27.58 7.10 -15.50
CA GLU A 538 26.98 7.02 -16.83
C GLU A 538 27.94 6.25 -17.74
N MET A 539 27.45 5.19 -18.36
CA MET A 539 28.21 4.32 -19.25
C MET A 539 27.85 4.65 -20.68
N LYS A 540 28.79 5.23 -21.43
CA LYS A 540 28.64 5.50 -22.86
C LYS A 540 29.12 4.30 -23.69
N PRO A 541 28.48 4.00 -24.85
CA PRO A 541 28.94 2.94 -25.72
C PRO A 541 30.37 3.20 -26.21
N LYS A 542 31.21 2.15 -26.20
CA LYS A 542 32.66 2.25 -26.48
C LYS A 542 33.03 2.34 -27.97
N ASN A 543 32.09 2.17 -28.91
CA ASN A 543 32.42 2.09 -30.34
C ASN A 543 31.41 2.83 -31.23
N LEU A 544 31.90 3.49 -32.28
CA LEU A 544 31.12 4.35 -33.19
C LEU A 544 30.00 3.56 -33.91
N LEU A 545 30.23 2.28 -34.21
CA LEU A 545 29.21 1.39 -34.77
C LEU A 545 28.05 1.14 -33.79
N ASN A 546 28.35 0.99 -32.49
CA ASN A 546 27.32 0.79 -31.47
C ASN A 546 26.56 2.08 -31.18
N VAL A 547 27.16 3.26 -31.37
CA VAL A 547 26.44 4.55 -31.29
C VAL A 547 25.38 4.68 -32.40
N ILE A 548 25.59 4.05 -33.56
CA ILE A 548 24.67 4.06 -34.70
C ILE A 548 23.57 2.99 -34.57
N ILE A 549 23.83 1.88 -33.86
CA ILE A 549 22.94 0.70 -33.81
C ILE A 549 22.24 0.53 -32.44
N CYS A 550 22.82 1.03 -31.34
CA CYS A 550 22.27 0.95 -29.98
C CYS A 550 22.44 2.29 -29.24
N SER A 551 21.34 3.00 -29.02
CA SER A 551 21.33 4.36 -28.49
C SER A 551 21.68 4.52 -27.00
N ASP A 552 21.70 3.47 -26.20
CA ASP A 552 21.43 3.72 -24.78
C ASP A 552 22.71 3.76 -23.94
N ALA A 553 23.23 4.98 -23.74
CA ALA A 553 23.98 5.27 -22.53
C ALA A 553 23.15 4.81 -21.32
N TYR A 554 23.74 4.03 -20.42
CA TYR A 554 23.02 3.49 -19.27
C TYR A 554 23.65 3.94 -17.96
N TYR A 555 22.85 4.00 -16.91
CA TYR A 555 23.32 4.35 -15.57
C TYR A 555 23.72 3.08 -14.83
N TYR A 556 24.90 3.07 -14.23
CA TYR A 556 25.49 1.91 -13.55
C TYR A 556 25.88 2.25 -12.12
N GLY A 557 25.45 1.41 -11.18
CA GLY A 557 25.81 1.48 -9.77
C GLY A 557 26.55 0.22 -9.32
N LYS A 558 27.56 0.37 -8.47
CA LYS A 558 28.24 -0.75 -7.81
C LYS A 558 28.57 -0.39 -6.38
N VAL A 559 28.38 -1.34 -5.47
CA VAL A 559 28.78 -1.22 -4.06
C VAL A 559 29.53 -2.46 -3.58
N LYS A 560 30.49 -2.22 -2.69
CA LYS A 560 31.07 -3.22 -1.80
C LYS A 560 31.13 -2.63 -0.39
N PHE A 561 30.57 -3.33 0.60
CA PHE A 561 30.64 -3.00 2.02
C PHE A 561 30.78 -4.29 2.82
N GLY A 562 31.91 -4.47 3.51
CA GLY A 562 32.28 -5.76 4.11
C GLY A 562 32.24 -6.90 3.08
N ASP A 563 31.49 -7.95 3.40
CA ASP A 563 31.27 -9.12 2.54
C ASP A 563 30.14 -8.94 1.51
N ILE A 564 29.40 -7.84 1.58
CA ILE A 564 28.30 -7.55 0.66
C ILE A 564 28.86 -6.83 -0.55
N SER A 565 28.63 -7.38 -1.74
CA SER A 565 28.91 -6.69 -3.00
C SER A 565 27.87 -7.01 -4.05
N PHE A 566 27.38 -5.98 -4.72
CA PHE A 566 26.49 -6.11 -5.86
C PHE A 566 26.58 -4.89 -6.78
N ASP A 567 26.10 -5.07 -7.99
CA ASP A 567 25.91 -4.02 -8.97
C ASP A 567 24.48 -3.96 -9.49
N MET A 568 24.18 -2.85 -10.16
CA MET A 568 22.90 -2.55 -10.77
C MET A 568 23.12 -1.83 -12.10
N LYS A 569 22.37 -2.27 -13.10
CA LYS A 569 22.28 -1.63 -14.41
C LYS A 569 20.87 -1.10 -14.60
N TRP A 570 20.76 0.20 -14.88
CA TRP A 570 19.51 0.83 -15.29
C TRP A 570 19.13 0.41 -16.70
#